data_AF-A0A7X7FP20-F1
#
_entry.id   AF-A0A7X7FP20-F1
#
_cell.length_a   1.000
_cell.length_b   1.000
_cell.length_c   1.000
_cell.angle_alpha   90.00
_cell.angle_beta   90.00
_cell.angle_gamma   90.00
#
_symmetry.space_group_name_H-M   'P 1'
#
loop_
_entity.id
_entity.type
_entity.pdbx_description
1 polymer ?
#
loop_
_entity_poly.entity_id
_entity_poly.type
_entity_poly.pdbx_seq_one_letter_code
_entity_poly.pdbx_strand_id
1 'polypeptide(L)' 'MAIRASVNVSITPELEEFVQSLVASGRYHSASEVFREGLRLLERAEHRRLLEKWLAEGLSPEERAKLPADL' A
#
# COMPACT_ATOMS: atom_id res chain seq x y z
N MET A 1 12.48 4.71 23.47
CA MET A 1 12.79 5.70 22.42
C MET A 1 12.20 5.20 21.11
N ALA A 2 11.33 5.98 20.45
CA ALA A 2 10.86 5.63 19.12
C ALA A 2 11.97 5.93 18.11
N ILE A 3 12.44 4.91 17.39
CA ILE A 3 13.47 5.07 16.36
C ILE A 3 12.81 5.78 15.18
N ARG A 4 13.22 7.03 14.90
CA ARG A 4 12.81 7.76 13.69
C ARG A 4 13.95 7.69 12.69
N ALA A 5 13.72 7.00 11.57
CA ALA A 5 14.56 7.08 10.38
C ALA A 5 13.98 8.12 9.42
N SER A 6 14.80 9.06 8.95
CA SER A 6 14.43 10.01 7.89
C SER A 6 14.88 9.47 6.54
N VAL A 7 13.97 9.43 5.57
CA VAL A 7 14.26 8.97 4.20
C VAL A 7 14.02 10.14 3.24
N ASN A 8 14.98 10.38 2.36
CA ASN A 8 14.85 11.31 1.23
C ASN A 8 14.50 10.49 -0.01
N VAL A 9 13.42 10.85 -0.70
CA VAL A 9 12.96 10.16 -1.90
C VAL A 9 12.59 11.20 -2.97
N SER A 10 12.90 10.90 -4.22
CA SER A 10 12.42 11.68 -5.37
C SER A 10 11.03 11.21 -5.75
N ILE A 11 10.13 12.15 -6.03
CA ILE A 11 8.78 11.90 -6.53
C ILE A 11 8.55 12.73 -7.78
N THR A 12 7.54 12.35 -8.57
CA THR A 12 7.12 13.15 -9.72
C THR A 12 6.33 14.38 -9.25
N PRO A 13 6.26 15.45 -10.07
CA PRO A 13 5.48 16.65 -9.73
C PRO A 13 4.00 16.35 -9.43
N GLU A 14 3.41 15.39 -10.12
CA GLU A 14 2.00 15.01 -9.93
C GLU A 14 1.77 14.36 -8.56
N LEU A 15 2.72 13.54 -8.10
CA LEU A 15 2.67 12.96 -6.76
C LEU A 15 2.88 14.03 -5.68
N GLU A 16 3.73 15.01 -5.94
CA GLU A 16 3.92 16.15 -5.04
C GLU A 16 2.62 16.94 -4.89
N GLU A 17 1.98 17.32 -6.00
CA GLU A 17 0.71 18.05 -6.00
C GLU A 17 -0.39 17.26 -5.27
N PHE A 18 -0.47 15.94 -5.51
CA PHE A 18 -1.40 15.07 -4.81
C PHE A 18 -1.17 15.10 -3.29
N VAL A 19 0.08 14.92 -2.83
CA VAL A 19 0.42 14.97 -1.40
C VAL A 19 0.10 16.33 -0.80
N GLN A 20 0.43 17.43 -1.50
CA GLN A 20 0.14 18.78 -1.06
C GLN A 20 -1.37 19.02 -0.93
N SER A 21 -2.18 18.54 -1.88
CA SER A 21 -3.64 18.66 -1.83
C SER A 21 -4.24 17.95 -0.61
N LEU A 22 -3.72 16.76 -0.27
CA LEU A 22 -4.15 15.98 0.88
C LEU A 22 -3.82 16.67 2.20
N VAL A 23 -2.64 17.28 2.31
CA VAL A 23 -2.26 18.06 3.50
C VAL A 23 -3.08 19.36 3.57
N ALA A 24 -3.24 20.08 2.46
CA ALA A 24 -4.01 21.33 2.40
C ALA A 24 -5.49 21.12 2.75
N SER A 25 -6.05 19.94 2.44
CA SER A 25 -7.41 19.57 2.84
C SER A 25 -7.60 19.38 4.35
N GLY A 26 -6.51 19.31 5.12
CA GLY A 26 -6.53 19.01 6.55
C GLY A 26 -6.70 17.53 6.87
N ARG A 27 -6.81 16.65 5.86
CA ARG A 27 -6.91 15.18 6.07
C ARG A 27 -5.64 14.59 6.69
N TYR A 28 -4.49 15.20 6.44
CA TYR A 28 -3.20 14.79 7.00
C TYR A 28 -2.43 16.01 7.49
N HIS A 29 -1.68 15.85 8.58
CA HIS A 29 -0.90 16.93 9.19
C HIS A 29 0.45 17.17 8.50
N SER A 30 0.95 16.19 7.74
CA SER A 30 2.26 16.30 7.06
C SER A 30 2.39 15.35 5.89
N ALA A 31 3.28 15.67 4.94
CA ALA A 31 3.64 14.77 3.85
C ALA A 31 4.14 13.41 4.38
N SER A 32 4.95 13.40 5.44
CA SER A 32 5.42 12.15 6.04
C SER A 32 4.28 11.26 6.56
N GLU A 33 3.14 11.83 6.94
CA GLU A 33 1.95 11.06 7.33
C GLU A 33 1.28 10.43 6.11
N VAL A 34 1.13 11.19 5.03
CA VAL A 34 0.63 10.69 3.74
C VAL A 34 1.49 9.52 3.26
N PHE A 35 2.82 9.68 3.24
CA PHE A 35 3.73 8.62 2.82
C PHE A 35 3.65 7.37 3.71
N ARG A 36 3.56 7.53 5.04
CA ARG A 36 3.40 6.39 5.95
C ARG A 36 2.10 5.63 5.68
N GLU A 37 1.01 6.34 5.45
CA GLU A 37 -0.27 5.70 5.14
C GLU A 37 -0.24 5.01 3.78
N GLY A 38 0.35 5.65 2.76
CA GLY A 38 0.58 5.04 1.45
C GLY A 38 1.41 3.75 1.53
N LEU A 39 2.49 3.74 2.32
CA LEU A 39 3.31 2.54 2.54
C LEU A 39 2.55 1.42 3.26
N ARG A 40 1.68 1.74 4.24
CA ARG A 40 0.82 0.74 4.91
C ARG A 40 -0.19 0.13 3.95
N LEU A 41 -0.75 0.93 3.05
CA LEU A 41 -1.66 0.41 2.02
C LEU A 41 -0.93 -0.53 1.07
N LEU A 42 0.30 -0.19 0.67
CA LEU A 42 1.15 -1.04 -0.16
C LEU A 42 1.51 -2.35 0.54
N GLU A 43 1.90 -2.30 1.81
CA GLU A 43 2.22 -3.49 2.61
C GLU A 43 1.02 -4.45 2.69
N ARG A 44 -0.18 -3.92 2.96
CA ARG A 44 -1.40 -4.75 3.00
C ARG A 44 -1.72 -5.37 1.63
N ALA A 45 -1.52 -4.63 0.54
CA ALA A 45 -1.72 -5.14 -0.80
C ALA A 45 -0.74 -6.27 -1.12
N GLU A 46 0.55 -6.11 -0.77
CA GLU A 46 1.55 -7.15 -1.02
C GLU A 46 1.29 -8.39 -0.15
N HIS A 47 0.89 -8.21 1.12
CA HIS A 47 0.51 -9.34 1.98
C HIS A 47 -0.67 -10.13 1.42
N ARG A 48 -1.68 -9.42 0.88
CA ARG A 48 -2.83 -10.06 0.24
C ARG A 48 -2.41 -10.84 -1.00
N ARG A 49 -1.60 -10.24 -1.86
CA ARG A 49 -1.04 -10.87 -3.06
C ARG A 49 -0.24 -12.13 -2.74
N LEU A 50 0.54 -12.11 -1.65
CA LEU A 50 1.29 -13.28 -1.19
C LEU A 50 0.34 -14.38 -0.66
N LEU A 51 -0.71 -14.02 0.06
CA LEU A 51 -1.72 -14.96 0.54
C LEU A 51 -2.47 -15.62 -0.61
N GLU A 52 -2.95 -14.84 -1.58
CA GLU A 52 -3.58 -15.34 -2.80
C GLU A 52 -2.67 -16.31 -3.55
N LYS A 53 -1.40 -15.93 -3.72
CA LYS A 53 -0.40 -16.79 -4.36
C LYS A 53 -0.22 -18.10 -3.60
N TRP A 54 -0.10 -18.04 -2.28
CA TRP A 54 0.07 -19.24 -1.45
C TRP A 54 -1.14 -20.16 -1.52
N LEU A 55 -2.35 -19.60 -1.45
CA LEU A 55 -3.59 -20.35 -1.67
C LEU A 55 -3.56 -21.00 -3.06
N ALA A 56 -3.28 -20.23 -4.11
CA ALA A 56 -3.27 -20.69 -5.49
C ALA A 56 -2.21 -21.76 -5.81
N GLU A 57 -1.08 -21.77 -5.10
CA GLU A 57 -0.01 -22.78 -5.22
C GLU A 57 -0.32 -24.05 -4.41
N GLY A 58 -1.09 -23.94 -3.33
CA GLY A 58 -1.54 -25.07 -2.51
C GLY A 58 -2.87 -25.71 -2.94
N LEU A 59 -3.64 -25.04 -3.81
CA LEU A 59 -4.96 -25.47 -4.28
C LEU A 59 -4.86 -26.29 -5.57
N SER A 60 -5.64 -27.37 -5.63
CA SER A 60 -5.86 -28.12 -6.88
C SER A 60 -6.51 -27.19 -7.94
N PRO A 61 -6.26 -27.39 -9.25
CA PRO A 61 -6.89 -26.59 -10.31
C PRO A 61 -8.42 -26.46 -10.18
N GLU A 62 -9.08 -27.48 -9.64
CA GLU A 62 -10.53 -27.50 -9.41
C GLU A 62 -10.99 -26.58 -8.26
N GLU A 63 -10.16 -26.42 -7.22
CA GLU A 63 -10.45 -25.54 -6.08
C GLU A 63 -10.13 -24.09 -6.45
N ARG A 64 -9.11 -23.89 -7.29
CA ARG A 64 -8.74 -22.59 -7.85
C ARG A 64 -9.83 -22.01 -8.76
N ALA A 65 -10.55 -22.86 -9.48
CA ALA A 65 -11.69 -22.47 -10.32
C ALA A 65 -12.94 -22.02 -9.53
N LYS A 66 -12.96 -22.23 -8.21
CA LYS A 66 -14.07 -21.84 -7.32
C LYS A 66 -13.77 -20.56 -6.53
N LEU A 67 -12.59 -19.98 -6.68
CA LEU A 67 -12.26 -18.72 -6.04
C LEU A 67 -13.00 -17.56 -6.74
N PRO A 68 -13.61 -16.65 -5.96
CA PRO A 68 -14.22 -15.45 -6.52
C PRO A 68 -13.14 -14.55 -7.15
N ALA A 69 -13.49 -13.88 -8.26
CA ALA A 69 -12.54 -13.16 -9.13
C ALA A 69 -11.95 -11.87 -8.51
N ASP A 70 -12.44 -11.50 -7.33
CA ASP A 70 -12.15 -10.29 -6.56
C ASP A 70 -11.25 -10.53 -5.34
N LEU A 71 -10.55 -11.68 -5.30
CA LEU A 71 -9.38 -11.88 -4.45
C LEU A 71 -8.16 -11.22 -5.09
#